data_AF-A0A4V0KQL9-F1
#
_entry.id   AF-A0A4V0KQL9-F1
#
_cell.length_a   1.000
_cell.length_b   1.000
_cell.length_c   1.000
_cell.angle_alpha   90.00
_cell.angle_beta   90.00
_cell.angle_gamma   90.00
#
_symmetry.space_group_name_H-M   'P 1'
#
loop_
_entity.id
_entity.type
_entity.pdbx_description
1 polymer ?
#
loop_
_entity_poly.entity_id
_entity_poly.type
_entity_poly.pdbx_seq_one_letter_code
_entity_poly.pdbx_strand_id
1 'polypeptide(L)'
;MASNVCKSINDIDTYFVDDSKTPEKHNSMNILSTYCHNNNCSSDEEKIISGFIVLLNMLNPETIDGDKIVEYAILWLSYKLNQTKQNGTIKLDDFYTNRIETNSFYKGNISADSDDHINMEVISAKIKSMNIDIKDISNFYDAFKSLCNMYSEIGAEDNPCNKCLENARELFEKYEKLKNALDINKGSSYYKLLSSLSNDYKNFEQLYNRACGNTSPLVACPRSSVTKNTLISIAIIFVASSILLGVSYKYSLFGFRKRSQKQHLRENLKK
;
A
#
# COMPACT_ATOMS: atom_id res chain seq x y z
N MET A 1 3.37 -8.44 5.91
CA MET A 1 3.70 -7.16 6.54
C MET A 1 4.13 -7.36 7.98
N ALA A 2 5.15 -6.63 8.43
CA ALA A 2 5.59 -6.62 9.82
C ALA A 2 4.94 -5.45 10.59
N SER A 3 4.69 -5.61 11.90
CA SER A 3 3.98 -4.61 12.72
C SER A 3 4.71 -3.26 12.82
N ASN A 4 6.04 -3.29 12.72
CA ASN A 4 6.90 -2.10 12.67
C ASN A 4 6.56 -1.17 11.48
N VAL A 5 6.16 -1.72 10.32
CA VAL A 5 5.76 -0.91 9.16
C VAL A 5 4.60 0.02 9.51
N CYS A 6 3.56 -0.50 10.15
CA CYS A 6 2.41 0.31 10.54
C CYS A 6 2.76 1.36 11.56
N LYS A 7 3.67 1.04 12.48
CA LYS A 7 4.18 2.01 13.44
C LYS A 7 4.87 3.17 12.71
N SER A 8 5.82 2.88 11.81
CA SER A 8 6.51 3.91 11.02
C SER A 8 5.54 4.75 10.17
N ILE A 9 4.52 4.12 9.58
CA ILE A 9 3.47 4.82 8.81
C ILE A 9 2.62 5.74 9.71
N ASN A 10 2.27 5.30 10.92
CA ASN A 10 1.56 6.14 11.88
C ASN A 10 2.44 7.30 12.36
N ASP A 11 3.70 7.02 12.70
CA ASP A 11 4.65 8.01 13.20
C ASP A 11 4.88 9.12 12.17
N ILE A 12 5.16 8.77 10.91
CA ILE A 12 5.36 9.79 9.87
C ILE A 12 4.10 10.61 9.59
N ASP A 13 2.90 10.00 9.67
CA ASP A 13 1.65 10.71 9.48
C ASP A 13 1.46 11.81 10.54
N THR A 14 1.93 11.60 11.77
CA THR A 14 1.86 12.61 12.84
C THR A 14 2.64 13.88 12.51
N TYR A 15 3.73 13.77 11.73
CA TYR A 15 4.53 14.94 11.38
C TYR A 15 3.84 15.89 10.39
N PHE A 16 2.80 15.42 9.70
CA PHE A 16 2.01 16.22 8.75
C PHE A 16 0.75 16.85 9.38
N VAL A 17 0.44 16.58 10.66
CA VAL A 17 -0.75 17.15 11.32
C VAL A 17 -0.43 18.55 11.85
N ASP A 18 -1.08 19.56 11.29
CA ASP A 18 -0.86 20.97 11.66
C ASP A 18 -1.73 21.40 12.85
N ASP A 19 -1.58 20.76 14.02
CA ASP A 19 -2.26 21.23 15.25
C ASP A 19 -1.35 22.17 16.04
N SER A 20 -1.67 23.47 16.04
CA SER A 20 -0.86 24.59 16.55
C SER A 20 -0.76 24.68 18.08
N LYS A 21 -0.91 23.58 18.84
CA LYS A 21 -1.14 23.63 20.30
C LYS A 21 -0.14 22.91 21.20
N THR A 22 0.91 22.24 20.70
CA THR A 22 1.86 21.53 21.58
C THR A 22 3.35 21.84 21.29
N PRO A 23 4.21 21.99 22.34
CA PRO A 23 5.64 22.30 22.20
C PRO A 23 6.49 21.26 21.47
N GLU A 24 6.01 20.02 21.32
CA GLU A 24 6.72 18.95 20.58
C GLU A 24 6.89 19.24 19.07
N LYS A 25 6.20 20.25 18.53
CA LYS A 25 6.19 20.59 17.09
C LYS A 25 7.51 21.11 16.52
N HIS A 26 8.40 21.69 17.34
CA HIS A 26 9.70 22.15 16.84
C HIS A 26 10.57 20.98 16.34
N ASN A 27 10.34 19.75 16.81
CA ASN A 27 11.06 18.56 16.37
C ASN A 27 10.44 17.88 15.14
N SER A 28 9.11 17.88 14.98
CA SER A 28 8.45 17.19 13.86
C SER A 28 8.59 17.92 12.52
N MET A 29 8.46 19.26 12.51
CA MET A 29 8.68 20.06 11.30
C MET A 29 10.13 19.98 10.82
N ASN A 30 11.07 19.82 11.76
CA ASN A 30 12.50 19.61 11.50
C ASN A 30 12.78 18.24 10.85
N ILE A 31 12.04 17.19 11.25
CA ILE A 31 12.19 15.85 10.65
C ILE A 31 11.75 15.85 9.19
N LEU A 32 10.58 16.41 8.87
CA LEU A 32 10.11 16.47 7.48
C LEU A 32 10.94 17.38 6.60
N SER A 33 11.65 18.36 7.18
CA SER A 33 12.55 19.20 6.42
C SER A 33 14.00 18.71 6.41
N THR A 34 14.34 17.64 7.13
CA THR A 34 15.73 17.14 7.31
C THR A 34 16.46 16.92 5.99
N TYR A 35 15.77 16.46 4.95
CA TYR A 35 16.40 16.23 3.66
C TYR A 35 16.29 17.42 2.71
N CYS A 36 15.53 18.47 3.04
CA CYS A 36 15.46 19.69 2.24
C CYS A 36 16.72 20.55 2.40
N HIS A 37 16.97 21.43 1.43
CA HIS A 37 18.12 22.34 1.49
C HIS A 37 18.06 23.23 2.74
N ASN A 38 19.14 23.27 3.53
CA ASN A 38 19.21 23.99 4.81
C ASN A 38 18.06 23.65 5.78
N ASN A 39 17.56 22.41 5.75
CA ASN A 39 16.41 21.96 6.51
C ASN A 39 15.15 22.81 6.27
N ASN A 40 14.99 23.34 5.06
CA ASN A 40 13.86 24.19 4.70
C ASN A 40 13.29 23.80 3.34
N CYS A 41 12.10 23.24 3.33
CA CYS A 41 11.38 22.89 2.11
C CYS A 41 10.59 24.11 1.61
N SER A 42 10.77 24.48 0.35
CA SER A 42 10.16 25.65 -0.27
C SER A 42 8.69 25.45 -0.64
N SER A 43 8.23 24.20 -0.69
CA SER A 43 6.85 23.84 -1.05
C SER A 43 6.35 22.62 -0.28
N ASP A 44 5.04 22.41 -0.27
CA ASP A 44 4.44 21.20 0.30
C ASP A 44 4.82 19.94 -0.49
N GLU A 45 5.05 20.06 -1.80
CA GLU A 45 5.57 18.94 -2.60
C GLU A 45 6.98 18.54 -2.13
N GLU A 46 7.88 19.50 -1.88
CA GLU A 46 9.21 19.19 -1.34
C GLU A 46 9.15 18.55 0.05
N LYS A 47 8.22 18.98 0.91
CA LYS A 47 7.97 18.33 2.22
C LYS A 47 7.51 16.90 2.06
N ILE A 48 6.66 16.61 1.07
CA ILE A 48 6.19 15.26 0.78
C ILE A 48 7.35 14.38 0.29
N ILE A 49 8.20 14.88 -0.61
CA ILE A 49 9.36 14.13 -1.12
C ILE A 49 10.38 13.88 0.01
N SER A 50 10.66 14.88 0.84
CA SER A 50 11.53 14.70 2.02
C SER A 50 10.93 13.69 3.01
N GLY A 51 9.62 13.75 3.28
CA GLY A 51 8.91 12.75 4.08
C GLY A 51 9.01 11.34 3.47
N PHE A 52 8.96 11.20 2.14
CA PHE A 52 9.16 9.91 1.48
C PHE A 52 10.57 9.33 1.76
N ILE A 53 11.61 10.17 1.76
CA ILE A 53 12.97 9.77 2.12
C ILE A 53 13.05 9.39 3.61
N VAL A 54 12.43 10.18 4.50
CA VAL A 54 12.33 9.85 5.92
C VAL A 54 11.69 8.48 6.12
N LEU A 55 10.58 8.19 5.44
CA LEU A 55 9.88 6.91 5.57
C LEU A 55 10.75 5.74 5.09
N LEU A 56 11.44 5.88 3.96
CA LEU A 56 12.36 4.86 3.47
C LEU A 56 13.44 4.54 4.52
N ASN A 57 13.99 5.56 5.18
CA ASN A 57 15.03 5.38 6.21
C ASN A 57 14.47 4.87 7.54
N MET A 58 13.20 5.10 7.84
CA MET A 58 12.51 4.54 9.02
C MET A 58 12.19 3.06 8.86
N LEU A 59 12.00 2.60 7.62
CA LEU A 59 11.69 1.21 7.32
C LEU A 59 12.99 0.41 7.18
N ASN A 60 13.31 -0.40 8.20
CA ASN A 60 14.59 -1.10 8.28
C ASN A 60 14.68 -2.29 7.28
N PRO A 61 15.62 -2.28 6.31
CA PRO A 61 15.82 -3.37 5.34
C PRO A 61 16.32 -4.68 5.93
N GLU A 62 16.88 -4.70 7.15
CA GLU A 62 17.34 -5.93 7.80
C GLU A 62 16.19 -6.88 8.16
N THR A 63 14.96 -6.36 8.26
CA THR A 63 13.79 -7.12 8.71
C THR A 63 12.73 -7.29 7.63
N ILE A 64 12.81 -6.54 6.53
CA ILE A 64 11.80 -6.49 5.48
C ILE A 64 12.51 -6.39 4.14
N ASP A 65 12.05 -7.20 3.18
CA ASP A 65 12.49 -7.14 1.79
C ASP A 65 12.42 -5.70 1.24
N GLY A 66 13.52 -5.22 0.64
CA GLY A 66 13.62 -3.85 0.11
C GLY A 66 12.50 -3.52 -0.87
N ASP A 67 12.11 -4.50 -1.68
CA ASP A 67 11.02 -4.39 -2.66
C ASP A 67 9.65 -4.12 -2.00
N LYS A 68 9.45 -4.60 -0.77
CA LYS A 68 8.27 -4.34 0.07
C LYS A 68 8.34 -3.00 0.76
N ILE A 69 9.52 -2.61 1.26
CA ILE A 69 9.73 -1.29 1.87
C ILE A 69 9.38 -0.19 0.87
N VAL A 70 9.92 -0.29 -0.34
CA VAL A 70 9.67 0.66 -1.42
C VAL A 70 8.18 0.71 -1.77
N GLU A 71 7.50 -0.43 -1.81
CA GLU A 71 6.05 -0.47 -2.07
C GLU A 71 5.24 0.26 -1.00
N TYR A 72 5.53 0.06 0.28
CA TYR A 72 4.83 0.75 1.36
C TYR A 72 5.10 2.26 1.34
N ALA A 73 6.33 2.66 1.05
CA ALA A 73 6.69 4.06 0.90
C ALA A 73 5.98 4.71 -0.30
N ILE A 74 5.84 3.99 -1.42
CA ILE A 74 5.09 4.45 -2.62
C ILE A 74 3.60 4.62 -2.33
N LEU A 75 2.98 3.68 -1.60
CA LEU A 75 1.58 3.78 -1.19
C LEU A 75 1.36 5.07 -0.38
N TRP A 76 2.23 5.31 0.60
CA TRP A 76 2.19 6.52 1.43
C TRP A 76 2.42 7.80 0.62
N LEU A 77 3.43 7.81 -0.24
CA LEU A 77 3.74 8.95 -1.13
C LEU A 77 2.53 9.31 -1.99
N SER A 78 1.92 8.30 -2.62
CA SER A 78 0.76 8.51 -3.50
C SER A 78 -0.44 9.04 -2.74
N TYR A 79 -0.67 8.57 -1.51
CA TYR A 79 -1.71 9.12 -0.64
C TYR A 79 -1.49 10.60 -0.33
N LYS A 80 -0.27 10.99 0.06
CA LYS A 80 0.05 12.40 0.35
C LYS A 80 -0.06 13.28 -0.90
N LEU A 81 0.43 12.81 -2.03
CA LEU A 81 0.31 13.52 -3.30
C LEU A 81 -1.16 13.69 -3.72
N ASN A 82 -2.01 12.69 -3.52
CA ASN A 82 -3.44 12.77 -3.86
C ASN A 82 -4.21 13.80 -3.01
N GLN A 83 -3.68 14.23 -1.86
CA GLN A 83 -4.26 15.32 -1.06
C GLN A 83 -3.97 16.70 -1.66
N THR A 84 -2.95 16.81 -2.52
CA THR A 84 -2.67 18.02 -3.29
C THR A 84 -3.60 18.04 -4.51
N LYS A 85 -4.38 19.13 -4.67
CA LYS A 85 -5.52 19.20 -5.61
C LYS A 85 -5.18 18.92 -7.09
N GLN A 86 -3.90 18.94 -7.48
CA GLN A 86 -3.46 18.82 -8.87
C GLN A 86 -2.95 17.42 -9.26
N ASN A 87 -2.57 16.58 -8.28
CA ASN A 87 -1.76 15.40 -8.56
C ASN A 87 -2.57 14.10 -8.71
N GLY A 88 -3.87 14.08 -8.40
CA GLY A 88 -4.68 12.86 -8.39
C GLY A 88 -4.83 12.15 -9.76
N THR A 89 -4.84 12.91 -10.87
CA THR A 89 -4.94 12.35 -12.24
C THR A 89 -3.59 12.10 -12.90
N ILE A 90 -2.49 12.42 -12.22
CA ILE A 90 -1.14 12.21 -12.73
C ILE A 90 -0.73 10.76 -12.41
N LYS A 91 -0.05 10.12 -13.35
CA LYS A 91 0.57 8.82 -13.10
C LYS A 91 1.75 8.98 -12.16
N LEU A 92 1.91 8.06 -11.23
CA LEU A 92 3.02 8.14 -10.28
C LEU A 92 4.39 8.18 -10.97
N ASP A 93 4.57 7.41 -12.04
CA ASP A 93 5.80 7.38 -12.84
C ASP A 93 6.14 8.72 -13.47
N ASP A 94 5.13 9.41 -14.02
CA ASP A 94 5.29 10.74 -14.59
C ASP A 94 5.67 11.77 -13.50
N PHE A 95 5.03 11.70 -12.33
CA PHE A 95 5.38 12.58 -11.21
C PHE A 95 6.82 12.32 -10.74
N TYR A 96 7.17 11.05 -10.53
CA TYR A 96 8.49 10.66 -10.05
C TYR A 96 9.60 11.13 -11.00
N THR A 97 9.49 10.82 -12.29
CA THR A 97 10.50 11.18 -13.31
C THR A 97 10.70 12.70 -13.38
N ASN A 98 9.61 13.48 -13.30
CA ASN A 98 9.68 14.92 -13.46
C ASN A 98 10.04 15.68 -12.18
N ARG A 99 9.67 15.16 -11.00
CA ARG A 99 9.70 15.91 -9.73
C ARG A 99 10.60 15.30 -8.66
N ILE A 100 10.83 13.98 -8.68
CA ILE A 100 11.61 13.28 -7.64
C ILE A 100 12.98 12.88 -8.17
N GLU A 101 13.05 12.19 -9.30
CA GLU A 101 14.30 11.68 -9.87
C GLU A 101 15.29 12.81 -10.20
N THR A 102 14.79 13.97 -10.63
CA THR A 102 15.60 15.16 -10.94
C THR A 102 15.96 15.99 -9.72
N ASN A 103 15.34 15.72 -8.58
CA ASN A 103 15.46 16.52 -7.37
C ASN A 103 16.85 16.34 -6.72
N SER A 104 17.50 17.45 -6.39
CA SER A 104 18.86 17.45 -5.84
C SER A 104 18.96 16.79 -4.46
N PHE A 105 17.95 16.95 -3.60
CA PHE A 105 17.98 16.32 -2.29
C PHE A 105 17.65 14.83 -2.36
N TYR A 106 16.77 14.40 -3.26
CA TYR A 106 16.55 12.97 -3.49
C TYR A 106 17.86 12.29 -3.92
N LYS A 107 18.56 12.88 -4.90
CA LYS A 107 19.85 12.36 -5.38
C LYS A 107 20.94 12.31 -4.32
N GLY A 108 20.93 13.25 -3.38
CA GLY A 108 21.94 13.34 -2.32
C GLY A 108 21.71 12.39 -1.15
N ASN A 109 20.49 11.87 -0.97
CA ASN A 109 20.11 11.13 0.24
C ASN A 109 19.65 9.69 -0.01
N ILE A 110 19.43 9.30 -1.27
CA ILE A 110 19.18 7.91 -1.66
C ILE A 110 20.41 7.37 -2.35
N SER A 111 20.80 6.14 -2.00
CA SER A 111 21.98 5.50 -2.59
C SER A 111 21.81 5.25 -4.09
N ALA A 112 22.90 5.44 -4.82
CA ALA A 112 23.04 5.00 -6.21
C ALA A 112 23.76 3.64 -6.33
N ASP A 113 24.20 3.08 -5.20
CA ASP A 113 24.86 1.78 -5.16
C ASP A 113 23.83 0.66 -5.37
N SER A 114 24.09 -0.21 -6.35
CA SER A 114 23.23 -1.36 -6.64
C SER A 114 23.25 -2.42 -5.53
N ASP A 115 24.30 -2.43 -4.70
CA ASP A 115 24.44 -3.38 -3.61
C ASP A 115 23.56 -3.02 -2.40
N ASP A 116 23.08 -1.78 -2.31
CA ASP A 116 22.15 -1.36 -1.28
C ASP A 116 20.73 -1.88 -1.55
N HIS A 117 20.10 -2.47 -0.53
CA HIS A 117 18.73 -3.00 -0.61
C HIS A 117 17.67 -1.97 -1.02
N ILE A 118 17.92 -0.69 -0.76
CA ILE A 118 17.07 0.43 -1.14
C ILE A 118 17.96 1.45 -1.84
N ASN A 119 17.88 1.47 -3.16
CA ASN A 119 18.61 2.40 -4.01
C ASN A 119 17.69 3.01 -5.07
N MET A 120 18.20 4.00 -5.80
CA MET A 120 17.43 4.69 -6.84
C MET A 120 16.90 3.75 -7.94
N GLU A 121 17.67 2.72 -8.31
CA GLU A 121 17.28 1.78 -9.35
C GLU A 121 16.06 0.95 -8.90
N VAL A 122 16.11 0.39 -7.68
CA VAL A 122 15.01 -0.38 -7.08
C VAL A 122 13.75 0.47 -6.97
N ILE A 123 13.88 1.71 -6.47
CA ILE A 123 12.74 2.64 -6.35
C ILE A 123 12.15 2.96 -7.72
N SER A 124 13.00 3.33 -8.69
CA SER A 124 12.53 3.68 -10.03
C SER A 124 11.87 2.49 -10.73
N ALA A 125 12.42 1.28 -10.60
CA ALA A 125 11.88 0.07 -11.18
C ALA A 125 10.50 -0.26 -10.58
N LYS A 126 10.36 -0.12 -9.25
CA LYS A 126 9.07 -0.34 -8.57
C LYS A 126 8.02 0.66 -9.04
N ILE A 127 8.34 1.95 -9.10
CA ILE A 127 7.43 3.02 -9.54
C ILE A 127 7.00 2.79 -11.00
N LYS A 128 7.93 2.52 -11.91
CA LYS A 128 7.64 2.20 -13.31
C LYS A 128 6.76 0.95 -13.44
N SER A 129 6.96 -0.03 -12.56
CA SER A 129 6.10 -1.23 -12.51
C SER A 129 4.68 -0.93 -12.01
N MET A 130 4.49 0.16 -11.26
CA MET A 130 3.21 0.66 -10.73
C MET A 130 2.66 1.81 -11.59
N ASN A 131 2.67 1.65 -12.92
CA ASN A 131 2.17 2.61 -13.90
C ASN A 131 0.63 2.75 -13.87
N ILE A 132 0.11 3.33 -12.79
CA ILE A 132 -1.29 3.70 -12.57
C ILE A 132 -1.36 5.08 -11.92
N ASP A 133 -2.56 5.65 -11.87
CA ASP A 133 -2.77 7.01 -11.37
C ASP A 133 -2.53 7.09 -9.86
N ILE A 134 -1.98 8.22 -9.40
CA ILE A 134 -1.72 8.50 -7.97
C ILE A 134 -2.99 8.29 -7.13
N LYS A 135 -4.17 8.68 -7.66
CA LYS A 135 -5.46 8.45 -7.00
C LYS A 135 -5.79 6.97 -6.79
N ASP A 136 -5.47 6.10 -7.75
CA ASP A 136 -5.71 4.66 -7.58
C ASP A 136 -4.80 4.08 -6.50
N ILE A 137 -3.52 4.45 -6.49
CA ILE A 137 -2.55 4.01 -5.47
C ILE A 137 -2.96 4.54 -4.08
N SER A 138 -3.44 5.78 -4.01
CA SER A 138 -3.99 6.37 -2.78
C SER A 138 -5.17 5.55 -2.23
N ASN A 139 -6.06 5.02 -3.08
CA ASN A 139 -7.15 4.17 -2.61
C ASN A 139 -6.62 2.85 -2.02
N PHE A 140 -5.52 2.30 -2.54
CA PHE A 140 -4.84 1.15 -1.94
C PHE A 140 -4.23 1.50 -0.58
N TYR A 141 -3.62 2.68 -0.46
CA TYR A 141 -3.11 3.16 0.83
C TYR A 141 -4.23 3.27 1.86
N ASP A 142 -5.42 3.75 1.49
CA ASP A 142 -6.54 3.83 2.45
C ASP A 142 -6.89 2.45 3.02
N ALA A 143 -6.94 1.41 2.16
CA ALA A 143 -7.21 0.04 2.61
C ALA A 143 -6.05 -0.51 3.45
N PHE A 144 -4.81 -0.29 3.00
CA PHE A 144 -3.60 -0.64 3.73
C PHE A 144 -3.55 0.01 5.12
N LYS A 145 -3.93 1.28 5.24
CA LYS A 145 -4.00 2.01 6.52
C LYS A 145 -5.04 1.40 7.46
N SER A 146 -6.21 1.01 6.94
CA SER A 146 -7.20 0.29 7.76
C SER A 146 -6.69 -1.06 8.24
N LEU A 147 -5.93 -1.78 7.41
CA LEU A 147 -5.23 -2.99 7.85
C LEU A 147 -4.23 -2.66 8.96
N CYS A 148 -3.45 -1.58 8.83
CA CYS A 148 -2.53 -1.13 9.88
C CYS A 148 -3.23 -0.81 11.20
N ASN A 149 -4.41 -0.19 11.16
CA ASN A 149 -5.18 0.05 12.37
C ASN A 149 -5.60 -1.26 13.05
N MET A 150 -5.93 -2.30 12.28
CA MET A 150 -6.21 -3.63 12.85
C MET A 150 -4.98 -4.24 13.54
N TYR A 151 -3.76 -4.05 12.98
CA TYR A 151 -2.53 -4.50 13.64
C TYR A 151 -2.34 -3.82 15.01
N SER A 152 -2.67 -2.54 15.12
CA SER A 152 -2.59 -1.80 16.39
C SER A 152 -3.56 -2.35 17.45
N GLU A 153 -4.68 -2.97 17.06
CA GLU A 153 -5.64 -3.56 17.99
C GLU A 153 -5.16 -4.86 18.65
N ILE A 154 -4.21 -5.59 18.05
CA ILE A 154 -3.68 -6.84 18.62
C ILE A 154 -2.73 -6.58 19.81
N GLY A 155 -2.02 -5.45 19.80
CA GLY A 155 -0.96 -5.14 20.79
C GLY A 155 -1.36 -4.18 21.91
N ALA A 156 -2.62 -3.72 21.95
CA ALA A 156 -3.05 -2.66 22.85
C ALA A 156 -3.57 -3.13 24.23
N GLU A 157 -3.90 -4.41 24.40
CA GLU A 157 -4.53 -4.96 25.62
C GLU A 157 -4.09 -6.41 25.91
N ASP A 158 -4.31 -6.86 27.16
CA ASP A 158 -3.89 -8.17 27.69
C ASP A 158 -4.58 -9.39 27.02
N ASN A 159 -5.64 -9.18 26.21
CA ASN A 159 -6.34 -10.28 25.52
C ASN A 159 -6.95 -9.86 24.15
N PRO A 160 -6.21 -9.99 23.04
CA PRO A 160 -6.68 -9.62 21.70
C PRO A 160 -7.79 -10.52 21.13
N CYS A 161 -8.17 -11.59 21.84
CA CYS A 161 -8.87 -12.73 21.27
C CYS A 161 -10.37 -12.77 21.55
N ASN A 162 -10.84 -11.90 22.45
CA ASN A 162 -12.26 -11.78 22.82
C ASN A 162 -12.89 -10.48 22.32
N LYS A 163 -12.12 -9.64 21.60
CA LYS A 163 -12.58 -8.37 21.06
C LYS A 163 -13.03 -8.55 19.62
N CYS A 164 -14.17 -7.95 19.28
CA CYS A 164 -14.43 -7.66 17.88
C CYS A 164 -13.44 -6.57 17.41
N LEU A 165 -12.98 -6.65 16.17
CA LEU A 165 -12.05 -5.67 15.60
C LEU A 165 -12.86 -4.48 15.05
N GLU A 166 -12.56 -3.29 15.54
CA GLU A 166 -13.28 -2.07 15.14
C GLU A 166 -12.94 -1.69 13.69
N ASN A 167 -11.65 -1.75 13.35
CA ASN A 167 -11.15 -1.38 12.03
C ASN A 167 -11.37 -2.45 10.96
N ALA A 168 -11.76 -3.68 11.35
CA ALA A 168 -11.98 -4.76 10.39
C ALA A 168 -13.04 -4.40 9.34
N ARG A 169 -14.18 -3.84 9.77
CA ARG A 169 -15.24 -3.41 8.86
C ARG A 169 -14.76 -2.35 7.86
N GLU A 170 -13.96 -1.40 8.32
CA GLU A 170 -13.43 -0.35 7.45
C GLU A 170 -12.53 -0.93 6.36
N LEU A 171 -11.67 -1.90 6.72
CA LEU A 171 -10.86 -2.62 5.74
C LEU A 171 -11.76 -3.33 4.70
N PHE A 172 -12.83 -4.01 5.11
CA PHE A 172 -13.76 -4.67 4.16
C PHE A 172 -14.41 -3.69 3.20
N GLU A 173 -14.92 -2.57 3.72
CA GLU A 173 -15.57 -1.54 2.90
C GLU A 173 -14.60 -0.96 1.87
N LYS A 174 -13.34 -0.73 2.24
CA LYS A 174 -12.30 -0.24 1.33
C LYS A 174 -11.84 -1.31 0.33
N TYR A 175 -11.67 -2.55 0.78
CA TYR A 175 -11.26 -3.65 -0.08
C TYR A 175 -12.33 -3.98 -1.15
N GLU A 176 -13.61 -4.00 -0.78
CA GLU A 176 -14.69 -4.19 -1.77
C GLU A 176 -14.78 -3.02 -2.75
N LYS A 177 -14.52 -1.78 -2.33
CA LYS A 177 -14.40 -0.64 -3.27
C LYS A 177 -13.27 -0.85 -4.28
N LEU A 178 -12.09 -1.27 -3.83
CA LEU A 178 -10.96 -1.58 -4.72
C LEU A 178 -11.31 -2.69 -5.72
N LYS A 179 -11.95 -3.76 -5.23
CA LYS A 179 -12.40 -4.86 -6.07
C LYS A 179 -13.47 -4.46 -7.08
N ASN A 180 -14.42 -3.60 -6.70
CA ASN A 180 -15.47 -3.12 -7.61
C ASN A 180 -14.95 -2.07 -8.61
N ALA A 181 -13.86 -1.38 -8.27
CA ALA A 181 -13.16 -0.48 -9.18
C ALA A 181 -12.27 -1.22 -10.20
N LEU A 182 -12.16 -2.55 -10.12
CA LEU A 182 -11.52 -3.38 -11.15
C LEU A 182 -12.31 -3.33 -12.45
N ASP A 183 -11.93 -2.42 -13.34
CA ASP A 183 -12.36 -2.43 -14.73
C ASP A 183 -11.37 -3.22 -15.61
N ILE A 184 -11.81 -3.66 -16.78
CA ILE A 184 -11.00 -4.31 -17.83
C ILE A 184 -9.80 -3.43 -18.22
N ASN A 185 -9.93 -2.11 -18.08
CA ASN A 185 -8.89 -1.13 -18.36
C ASN A 185 -7.85 -0.98 -17.22
N LYS A 186 -8.08 -1.57 -16.04
CA LYS A 186 -7.10 -1.55 -14.95
C LYS A 186 -6.02 -2.61 -15.24
N GLY A 187 -4.80 -2.13 -15.44
CA GLY A 187 -3.66 -2.95 -15.86
C GLY A 187 -3.16 -3.93 -14.81
N SER A 188 -2.15 -4.73 -15.18
CA SER A 188 -1.50 -5.73 -14.31
C SER A 188 -1.00 -5.15 -12.98
N SER A 189 -0.61 -3.88 -12.95
CA SER A 189 -0.10 -3.20 -11.77
C SER A 189 -1.17 -3.07 -10.66
N TYR A 190 -2.43 -2.84 -11.03
CA TYR A 190 -3.54 -2.77 -10.07
C TYR A 190 -3.74 -4.14 -9.39
N TYR A 191 -3.71 -5.23 -10.16
CA TYR A 191 -3.81 -6.59 -9.64
C TYR A 191 -2.64 -6.95 -8.72
N LYS A 192 -1.43 -6.48 -9.03
CA LYS A 192 -0.26 -6.68 -8.16
C LYS A 192 -0.46 -6.02 -6.80
N LEU A 193 -0.93 -4.77 -6.75
CA LEU A 193 -1.23 -4.08 -5.49
C LEU A 193 -2.34 -4.78 -4.70
N LEU A 194 -3.41 -5.21 -5.36
CA LEU A 194 -4.49 -5.96 -4.70
C LEU A 194 -3.98 -7.30 -4.13
N SER A 195 -3.16 -8.02 -4.88
CA SER A 195 -2.52 -9.25 -4.42
C SER A 195 -1.59 -8.99 -3.24
N SER A 196 -0.87 -7.88 -3.25
CA SER A 196 0.03 -7.51 -2.16
C SER A 196 -0.74 -7.23 -0.87
N LEU A 197 -1.80 -6.42 -0.95
CA LEU A 197 -2.71 -6.15 0.17
C LEU A 197 -3.35 -7.42 0.72
N SER A 198 -3.76 -8.34 -0.17
CA SER A 198 -4.30 -9.65 0.25
C SER A 198 -3.26 -10.50 0.99
N ASN A 199 -2.01 -10.50 0.56
CA ASN A 199 -0.93 -11.19 1.25
C ASN A 199 -0.64 -10.56 2.62
N ASP A 200 -0.71 -9.23 2.73
CA ASP A 200 -0.52 -8.54 4.00
C ASP A 200 -1.66 -8.80 5.00
N TYR A 201 -2.89 -8.94 4.51
CA TYR A 201 -4.01 -9.41 5.31
C TYR A 201 -3.82 -10.86 5.78
N LYS A 202 -3.35 -11.78 4.92
CA LYS A 202 -3.06 -13.18 5.35
C LYS A 202 -2.00 -13.22 6.46
N ASN A 203 -1.00 -12.36 6.38
CA ASN A 203 0.01 -12.24 7.44
C ASN A 203 -0.62 -11.77 8.76
N PHE A 204 -1.55 -10.81 8.70
CA PHE A 204 -2.32 -10.36 9.85
C PHE A 204 -3.11 -11.51 10.47
N GLU A 205 -3.85 -12.25 9.64
CA GLU A 205 -4.66 -13.39 10.07
C GLU A 205 -3.81 -14.45 10.77
N GLN A 206 -2.63 -14.77 10.22
CA GLN A 206 -1.69 -15.69 10.88
C GLN A 206 -1.22 -15.18 12.24
N LEU A 207 -0.93 -13.88 12.37
CA LEU A 207 -0.52 -13.28 13.63
C LEU A 207 -1.65 -13.30 14.66
N TYR A 208 -2.86 -12.93 14.25
CA TYR A 208 -4.06 -13.00 15.08
C TYR A 208 -4.29 -14.44 15.58
N ASN A 209 -4.25 -15.41 14.67
CA ASN A 209 -4.44 -16.81 14.99
C ASN A 209 -3.38 -17.37 15.95
N ARG A 210 -2.13 -16.94 15.83
CA ARG A 210 -1.05 -17.28 16.77
C ARG A 210 -1.28 -16.67 18.15
N ALA A 211 -1.69 -15.41 18.20
CA ALA A 211 -2.01 -14.73 19.46
C ALA A 211 -3.23 -15.37 20.15
N CYS A 212 -4.17 -15.92 19.37
CA CYS A 212 -5.48 -16.38 19.84
C CYS A 212 -5.72 -17.89 19.79
N GLY A 213 -4.66 -18.69 19.60
CA GLY A 213 -4.74 -20.15 19.69
C GLY A 213 -5.62 -20.83 18.62
N ASN A 214 -5.85 -20.19 17.47
CA ASN A 214 -6.72 -20.65 16.37
C ASN A 214 -8.21 -20.88 16.73
N THR A 215 -8.64 -20.60 17.96
CA THR A 215 -10.01 -20.91 18.42
C THR A 215 -10.99 -19.74 18.31
N SER A 216 -10.49 -18.51 18.26
CA SER A 216 -11.34 -17.32 18.10
C SER A 216 -11.47 -16.92 16.63
N PRO A 217 -12.69 -16.81 16.09
CA PRO A 217 -12.89 -16.26 14.76
C PRO A 217 -12.58 -14.76 14.76
N LEU A 218 -12.05 -14.27 13.64
CA LEU A 218 -11.90 -12.84 13.39
C LEU A 218 -13.30 -12.24 13.14
N VAL A 219 -13.70 -11.31 14.01
CA VAL A 219 -15.05 -10.72 14.00
C VAL A 219 -14.94 -9.19 13.95
N ALA A 220 -15.74 -8.52 13.11
CA ALA A 220 -15.84 -7.06 13.10
C ALA A 220 -16.86 -6.54 14.11
N CYS A 221 -16.59 -5.39 14.74
CA CYS A 221 -17.54 -4.76 15.64
C CYS A 221 -18.77 -4.18 14.90
N PRO A 222 -19.97 -4.27 15.49
CA PRO A 222 -21.15 -3.57 14.99
C PRO A 222 -21.01 -2.05 15.17
N ARG A 223 -21.43 -1.26 14.17
CA ARG A 223 -21.25 0.21 14.13
C ARG A 223 -22.37 1.00 14.83
N SER A 224 -23.46 0.34 15.25
CA SER A 224 -24.60 1.01 15.90
C SER A 224 -25.43 0.09 16.79
N SER A 225 -26.19 0.69 17.71
CA SER A 225 -27.14 -0.01 18.58
C SER A 225 -28.28 -0.70 17.82
N VAL A 226 -28.55 -0.29 16.57
CA VAL A 226 -29.60 -0.85 15.70
C VAL A 226 -29.12 -2.14 15.01
N THR A 227 -27.81 -2.31 14.87
CA THR A 227 -27.16 -3.51 14.30
C THR A 227 -26.62 -4.44 15.41
N LYS A 228 -27.28 -4.46 16.58
CA LYS A 228 -26.77 -5.04 17.83
C LYS A 228 -26.51 -6.55 17.82
N ASN A 229 -27.00 -7.30 16.83
CA ASN A 229 -27.03 -8.76 16.89
C ASN A 229 -26.29 -9.48 15.76
N THR A 230 -25.44 -8.80 14.99
CA THR A 230 -24.77 -9.46 13.86
C THR A 230 -23.26 -9.27 13.92
N LEU A 231 -22.61 -10.18 14.65
CA LEU A 231 -21.18 -10.46 14.48
C LEU A 231 -21.01 -11.02 13.07
N ILE A 232 -20.48 -10.21 12.15
CA ILE A 232 -20.12 -10.70 10.82
C ILE A 232 -18.80 -11.44 11.02
N SER A 233 -18.87 -12.78 11.06
CA SER A 233 -17.67 -13.61 10.94
C SER A 233 -17.05 -13.30 9.59
N ILE A 234 -15.84 -12.79 9.61
CA ILE A 234 -15.05 -12.49 8.42
C ILE A 234 -14.45 -13.81 7.94
N ALA A 235 -15.32 -14.72 7.49
CA ALA A 235 -14.88 -15.94 6.83
C ALA A 235 -14.48 -15.59 5.40
N ILE A 236 -13.29 -15.01 5.21
CA ILE A 236 -12.70 -14.84 3.88
C ILE A 236 -12.21 -16.20 3.38
N ILE A 237 -13.12 -17.03 2.91
CA ILE A 237 -12.75 -18.22 2.12
C ILE A 237 -13.20 -18.11 0.66
N PHE A 238 -14.03 -17.13 0.28
CA PHE A 238 -14.50 -17.01 -1.11
C PHE A 238 -13.82 -15.91 -1.97
N VAL A 239 -12.99 -15.02 -1.41
CA VAL A 239 -12.42 -13.89 -2.18
C VAL A 239 -11.01 -14.18 -2.73
N ALA A 240 -10.14 -14.88 -2.00
CA ALA A 240 -8.81 -15.24 -2.51
C ALA A 240 -8.87 -16.34 -3.58
N SER A 241 -9.74 -17.33 -3.42
CA SER A 241 -9.92 -18.45 -4.36
C SER A 241 -10.54 -18.00 -5.69
N SER A 242 -11.46 -17.03 -5.67
CA SER A 242 -12.13 -16.54 -6.89
C SER A 242 -11.26 -15.58 -7.72
N ILE A 243 -10.38 -14.80 -7.09
CA ILE A 243 -9.50 -13.85 -7.79
C ILE A 243 -8.35 -14.57 -8.48
N LEU A 244 -7.73 -15.58 -7.86
CA LEU A 244 -6.66 -16.36 -8.49
C LEU A 244 -7.18 -17.28 -9.61
N LEU A 245 -8.36 -17.90 -9.45
CA LEU A 245 -8.96 -18.73 -10.50
C LEU A 245 -9.55 -17.90 -11.65
N GLY A 246 -10.18 -16.76 -11.36
CA GLY A 246 -10.76 -15.89 -12.40
C GLY A 246 -9.72 -15.22 -13.30
N VAL A 247 -8.61 -14.76 -12.72
CA VAL A 247 -7.52 -14.10 -13.47
C VAL A 247 -6.70 -15.12 -14.27
N SER A 248 -6.34 -16.27 -13.67
CA SER A 248 -5.64 -17.34 -14.41
C SER A 248 -6.50 -17.93 -15.53
N TYR A 249 -7.81 -18.12 -15.31
CA TYR A 249 -8.73 -18.61 -16.34
C TYR A 249 -8.87 -17.64 -17.52
N LYS A 250 -9.04 -16.33 -17.26
CA LYS A 250 -9.12 -15.32 -18.34
C LYS A 250 -7.81 -15.19 -19.13
N TYR A 251 -6.66 -15.16 -18.45
CA TYR A 251 -5.35 -15.04 -19.11
C TYR A 251 -5.01 -16.29 -19.93
N SER A 252 -5.35 -17.47 -19.41
CA SER A 252 -5.18 -18.75 -20.11
C SER A 252 -6.07 -18.83 -21.35
N LEU A 253 -7.37 -18.49 -21.24
CA LEU A 253 -8.31 -18.49 -22.37
C LEU A 253 -7.87 -17.54 -23.51
N PHE A 254 -7.29 -16.39 -23.16
CA PHE A 254 -6.76 -15.43 -24.13
C PHE A 254 -5.49 -15.96 -24.83
N GLY A 255 -4.61 -16.65 -24.10
CA GLY A 255 -3.43 -17.32 -24.66
C GLY A 255 -3.79 -18.45 -25.62
N PHE A 256 -4.77 -19.30 -25.27
CA PHE A 256 -5.25 -20.39 -26.12
C PHE A 256 -5.91 -19.89 -27.40
N ARG A 257 -6.74 -18.83 -27.34
CA ARG A 257 -7.35 -18.21 -28.54
C ARG A 257 -6.31 -17.70 -29.54
N LYS A 258 -5.26 -17.03 -29.05
CA LYS A 258 -4.20 -16.46 -29.90
C LYS A 258 -3.34 -17.54 -30.56
N ARG A 259 -3.14 -18.69 -29.89
CA ARG A 259 -2.41 -19.84 -30.43
C ARG A 259 -3.22 -20.58 -31.48
N SER A 260 -4.52 -20.78 -31.26
CA SER A 260 -5.46 -21.38 -32.21
C SER A 260 -5.57 -20.58 -33.52
N GLN A 261 -5.71 -19.24 -33.44
CA GLN A 261 -5.75 -18.39 -34.63
C GLN A 261 -4.44 -18.43 -35.43
N LYS A 262 -3.27 -18.42 -34.77
CA LYS A 262 -1.96 -18.56 -35.44
C LYS A 262 -1.81 -19.92 -36.13
N GLN A 263 -2.36 -20.99 -35.56
CA GLN A 263 -2.30 -22.32 -36.15
C GLN A 263 -3.21 -22.44 -37.38
N HIS A 264 -4.43 -21.92 -37.31
CA HIS A 264 -5.36 -21.86 -38.44
C HIS A 264 -4.80 -21.04 -39.63
N LEU A 265 -4.17 -19.89 -39.36
CA LEU A 265 -3.50 -19.10 -40.40
C LEU A 265 -2.33 -19.85 -41.05
N ARG A 266 -1.56 -20.63 -40.28
CA ARG A 266 -0.46 -21.46 -40.83
C ARG A 266 -0.95 -22.64 -41.66
N GLU A 267 -2.10 -23.21 -41.32
CA GLU A 267 -2.72 -24.30 -42.09
C GLU A 267 -3.32 -23.79 -43.41
N ASN A 268 -3.90 -22.58 -43.42
CA ASN A 268 -4.43 -21.98 -44.64
C ASN A 268 -3.36 -21.47 -45.62
N LEU A 269 -2.16 -21.14 -45.14
CA LEU A 269 -1.01 -20.77 -46.00
C LEU A 269 -0.31 -21.99 -46.62
N LYS A 270 -0.69 -23.22 -46.22
CA LYS A 270 -0.12 -24.48 -46.73
C LYS A 270 -1.04 -25.23 -47.70
N LYS A 271 -2.23 -24.68 -47.98
CA LYS A 271 -3.12 -25.10 -49.07
C LYS A 271 -2.98 -24.14 -50.24
#